data_AF-A0A923DGK9-F1
#
_entry.id   AF-A0A923DGK9-F1
#
_cell.length_a   1.000
_cell.length_b   1.000
_cell.length_c   1.000
_cell.angle_alpha   90.00
_cell.angle_beta   90.00
_cell.angle_gamma   90.00
#
_symmetry.space_group_name_H-M   'P 1'
#
loop_
_entity.id
_entity.type
_entity.pdbx_description
1 polymer ?
#
loop_
_entity_poly.entity_id
_entity_poly.type
_entity_poly.pdbx_seq_one_letter_code
_entity_poly.pdbx_strand_id
1 'polypeptide(L)'
;MRLATTRVPKSKIPAGTFDPDYQYEIEARPDYPMSHWFGLTKEQFPPSERLTAEQLELMANEFEQLWATYSFEPDFPEVLPAKRRYELMRDYLDYECSHWPGGWVHHFEFCDYEPENCPFVSEFCHCKDFVYDDFNENPVVKDDDSLPF
;
A
#
# COMPACT_ATOMS: atom_id res chain seq x y z
N MET A 1 -25.64 10.72 12.91
CA MET A 1 -25.40 9.44 12.23
C MET A 1 -24.48 8.61 13.11
N ARG A 2 -24.93 7.45 13.61
CA ARG A 2 -24.03 6.47 14.25
C ARG A 2 -23.49 5.62 13.11
N LEU A 3 -22.24 5.84 12.69
CA LEU A 3 -21.55 4.84 11.87
C LEU A 3 -21.47 3.57 12.72
N ALA A 4 -22.05 2.49 12.19
CA ALA A 4 -21.95 1.18 12.81
C ALA A 4 -20.48 0.89 13.04
N THR A 5 -20.14 0.41 14.23
CA THR A 5 -18.81 -0.11 14.56
C THR A 5 -18.57 -1.34 13.70
N THR A 6 -18.11 -1.15 12.46
CA THR A 6 -17.71 -2.23 11.58
C THR A 6 -16.52 -2.90 12.24
N ARG A 7 -16.71 -4.13 12.70
CA ARG A 7 -15.60 -4.92 13.23
C ARG A 7 -14.70 -5.25 12.03
N VAL A 8 -13.39 -5.13 12.24
CA VAL A 8 -12.36 -5.62 11.30
C VAL A 8 -12.77 -7.01 10.81
N PRO A 9 -13.02 -7.20 9.49
CA PRO A 9 -13.44 -8.49 8.97
C PRO A 9 -12.38 -9.55 9.32
N LYS A 10 -12.81 -10.73 9.78
CA LYS A 10 -11.90 -11.81 10.18
C LYS A 10 -11.91 -12.93 9.15
N SER A 11 -10.79 -13.63 9.08
CA SER A 11 -10.67 -14.82 8.25
C SER A 11 -11.59 -15.91 8.78
N LYS A 12 -12.22 -16.67 7.88
CA LYS A 12 -12.95 -17.90 8.27
C LYS A 12 -12.03 -19.11 8.39
N ILE A 13 -10.81 -19.03 7.84
CA ILE A 13 -9.78 -20.08 7.90
C ILE A 13 -8.58 -19.63 8.75
N PRO A 14 -7.83 -20.57 9.38
CA PRO A 14 -6.62 -20.22 10.12
C PRO A 14 -5.57 -19.52 9.26
N ALA A 15 -4.76 -18.64 9.87
CA ALA A 15 -3.66 -17.98 9.18
C ALA A 15 -2.66 -19.01 8.62
N GLY A 16 -2.17 -18.78 7.39
CA GLY A 16 -1.26 -19.70 6.71
C GLY A 16 -1.91 -20.99 6.18
N THR A 17 -3.24 -21.09 6.23
CA THR A 17 -3.98 -22.17 5.55
C THR A 17 -4.52 -21.67 4.21
N PHE A 18 -4.57 -22.58 3.25
CA PHE A 18 -5.11 -22.32 1.92
C PHE A 18 -6.45 -23.03 1.75
N ASP A 19 -7.47 -22.28 1.37
CA ASP A 19 -8.79 -22.80 0.99
C ASP A 19 -9.18 -22.13 -0.34
N PRO A 20 -9.21 -22.87 -1.46
CA PRO A 20 -9.50 -22.29 -2.77
C PRO A 20 -10.91 -21.72 -2.84
N ASP A 21 -11.90 -22.34 -2.20
CA ASP A 21 -13.28 -21.83 -2.21
C ASP A 21 -13.36 -20.51 -1.45
N TYR A 22 -12.62 -20.38 -0.35
CA TYR A 22 -12.53 -19.12 0.38
C TYR A 22 -11.82 -18.02 -0.41
N GLN A 23 -10.75 -18.36 -1.14
CA GLN A 23 -10.08 -17.40 -2.01
C GLN A 23 -11.05 -16.87 -3.07
N TYR A 24 -11.76 -17.76 -3.78
CA TYR A 24 -12.76 -17.34 -4.78
C TYR A 24 -13.87 -16.48 -4.17
N GLU A 25 -14.32 -16.77 -2.94
CA GLU A 25 -15.28 -15.93 -2.24
C GLU A 25 -14.73 -14.53 -1.92
N ILE A 26 -13.43 -14.38 -1.61
CA ILE A 26 -12.80 -13.09 -1.36
C ILE A 26 -12.64 -12.32 -2.67
N GLU A 27 -12.13 -12.97 -3.72
CA GLU A 27 -11.94 -12.37 -5.05
C GLU A 27 -13.26 -11.93 -5.69
N ALA A 28 -14.36 -12.61 -5.38
CA ALA A 28 -15.70 -12.25 -5.85
C ALA A 28 -16.34 -11.10 -5.05
N ARG A 29 -15.74 -10.63 -3.95
CA ARG A 29 -16.23 -9.45 -3.23
C ARG A 29 -15.93 -8.20 -4.04
N PRO A 30 -16.85 -7.21 -4.03
CA PRO A 30 -16.54 -5.92 -4.62
C PRO A 30 -15.43 -5.24 -3.82
N ASP A 31 -14.67 -4.40 -4.52
CA ASP A 31 -13.78 -3.44 -3.87
C ASP A 31 -14.61 -2.36 -3.18
N TYR A 32 -14.06 -1.83 -2.09
CA TYR A 32 -14.62 -0.69 -1.38
C TYR A 32 -13.52 0.32 -1.07
N PRO A 33 -13.85 1.62 -0.95
CA PRO A 33 -12.87 2.60 -0.51
C PRO A 33 -12.34 2.23 0.88
N MET A 34 -11.06 2.49 1.18
CA MET A 34 -10.47 2.18 2.48
C MET A 34 -11.25 2.81 3.66
N SER A 35 -11.85 3.99 3.44
CA SER A 35 -12.76 4.62 4.40
C SER A 35 -13.98 3.77 4.77
N HIS A 36 -14.49 2.94 3.86
CA HIS A 36 -15.54 1.96 4.15
C HIS A 36 -15.04 0.90 5.14
N TRP A 37 -13.85 0.35 4.88
CA TRP A 37 -13.25 -0.67 5.73
C TRP A 37 -12.97 -0.13 7.13
N PHE A 38 -12.37 1.06 7.21
CA PHE A 38 -11.99 1.68 8.48
C PHE A 38 -13.16 2.30 9.24
N GLY A 39 -14.27 2.60 8.55
CA GLY A 39 -15.38 3.36 9.13
C GLY A 39 -15.03 4.82 9.43
N LEU A 40 -14.01 5.36 8.73
CA LEU A 40 -13.49 6.72 8.90
C LEU A 40 -13.33 7.39 7.54
N THR A 41 -13.97 8.53 7.33
CA THR A 41 -13.85 9.28 6.07
C THR A 41 -12.67 10.25 6.12
N LYS A 42 -12.16 10.60 4.93
CA LYS A 42 -11.05 11.53 4.76
C LYS A 42 -11.27 12.88 5.43
N GLU A 43 -12.50 13.41 5.37
CA GLU A 43 -12.87 14.72 5.92
C GLU A 43 -12.85 14.77 7.45
N GLN A 44 -12.86 13.61 8.12
CA GLN A 44 -12.73 13.54 9.58
C GLN A 44 -11.30 13.86 10.05
N PHE A 45 -10.35 13.85 9.12
CA PHE A 45 -8.95 14.14 9.40
C PHE A 45 -8.57 15.54 8.89
N PRO A 46 -7.83 16.32 9.69
CA PRO A 46 -7.43 17.67 9.29
C PRO A 46 -6.40 17.63 8.14
N PRO A 47 -6.38 18.63 7.24
CA PRO A 47 -5.25 18.79 6.32
C PRO A 47 -3.93 18.96 7.09
N SER A 48 -2.82 18.51 6.51
CA SER A 48 -1.50 18.49 7.14
C SER A 48 -1.03 19.87 7.58
N GLU A 49 -1.43 20.94 6.90
CA GLU A 49 -1.11 22.34 7.22
C GLU A 49 -1.68 22.80 8.58
N ARG A 50 -2.64 22.07 9.14
CA ARG A 50 -3.29 22.39 10.43
C ARG A 50 -2.69 21.60 11.61
N LEU A 51 -1.71 20.75 11.35
CA LEU A 51 -1.07 19.91 12.35
C LEU A 51 0.35 20.40 12.63
N THR A 52 0.76 20.35 13.90
CA THR A 52 2.16 20.55 14.27
C THR A 52 3.00 19.35 13.82
N ALA A 53 4.33 19.49 13.81
CA ALA A 53 5.23 18.38 13.50
C ALA A 53 5.01 17.17 14.42
N GLU A 54 4.85 17.39 15.73
CA GLU A 54 4.56 16.33 16.71
C GLU A 54 3.22 15.64 16.44
N GLN A 55 2.20 16.41 16.04
CA GLN A 55 0.90 15.85 15.69
C GLN A 55 0.96 15.06 14.38
N LEU A 56 1.72 15.51 13.39
CA LEU A 56 1.91 14.77 12.13
C LEU A 56 2.59 13.43 12.37
N GLU A 57 3.61 13.40 13.22
CA GLU A 57 4.29 12.16 13.61
C GLU A 57 3.32 11.19 14.28
N LEU A 58 2.56 11.68 15.28
CA LEU A 58 1.53 10.88 15.93
C LEU A 58 0.50 10.35 14.93
N MET A 59 -0.03 11.23 14.07
CA MET A 59 -1.05 10.85 13.09
C MET A 59 -0.53 9.82 12.09
N ALA A 60 0.69 9.98 11.57
CA ALA A 60 1.27 9.01 10.65
C ALA A 60 1.39 7.62 11.31
N ASN A 61 1.91 7.56 12.54
CA ASN A 61 2.09 6.31 13.26
C ASN A 61 0.76 5.64 13.66
N GLU A 62 -0.28 6.42 13.97
CA GLU A 62 -1.64 5.90 14.22
C GLU A 62 -2.31 5.41 12.93
N PHE A 63 -2.05 6.05 11.78
CA PHE A 63 -2.52 5.56 10.48
C PHE A 63 -1.87 4.23 10.11
N GLU A 64 -0.57 4.07 10.30
CA GLU A 64 0.12 2.79 10.07
C GLU A 64 -0.46 1.67 10.94
N GLN A 65 -0.72 1.94 12.23
CA GLN A 65 -1.38 0.98 13.13
C GLN A 65 -2.81 0.65 12.69
N LEU A 66 -3.57 1.65 12.21
CA LEU A 66 -4.90 1.44 11.65
C LEU A 66 -4.84 0.51 10.44
N TRP A 67 -3.95 0.78 9.48
CA TRP A 67 -3.78 -0.04 8.29
C TRP A 67 -3.36 -1.47 8.64
N ALA A 68 -2.37 -1.62 9.51
CA ALA A 68 -1.90 -2.93 9.98
C ALA A 68 -3.01 -3.76 10.65
N THR A 69 -3.96 -3.11 11.33
CA THR A 69 -5.12 -3.80 11.92
C THR A 69 -6.00 -4.50 10.87
N TYR A 70 -6.04 -3.96 9.64
CA TYR A 70 -6.73 -4.56 8.50
C TYR A 70 -5.79 -5.37 7.59
N SER A 71 -4.59 -5.73 8.09
CA SER A 71 -3.56 -6.43 7.30
C SER A 71 -3.16 -5.67 6.03
N PHE A 72 -3.19 -4.34 6.10
CA PHE A 72 -2.71 -3.45 5.06
C PHE A 72 -1.37 -2.87 5.48
N GLU A 73 -0.41 -2.82 4.57
CA GLU A 73 0.93 -2.29 4.82
C GLU A 73 1.26 -1.23 3.77
N PRO A 74 1.39 0.05 4.16
CA PRO A 74 1.79 1.09 3.22
C PRO A 74 3.28 0.92 2.88
N ASP A 75 3.60 0.84 1.59
CA ASP A 75 4.97 0.68 1.12
C ASP A 75 5.57 2.02 0.69
N PHE A 76 6.39 2.60 1.57
CA PHE A 76 7.14 3.83 1.32
C PHE A 76 8.53 3.77 2.00
N PRO A 77 9.47 4.64 1.60
CA PRO A 77 10.80 4.68 2.24
C PRO A 77 10.73 4.94 3.75
N GLU A 78 11.50 4.21 4.55
CA GLU A 78 11.52 4.33 6.02
C GLU A 78 11.84 5.76 6.51
N VAL A 79 12.64 6.50 5.73
CA VAL A 79 13.07 7.87 6.06
C VAL A 79 12.09 8.95 5.57
N LEU A 80 10.94 8.56 5.01
CA LEU A 80 9.96 9.49 4.47
C LEU A 80 9.37 10.37 5.60
N PRO A 81 9.34 11.72 5.43
CA PRO A 81 8.85 12.61 6.47
C PRO A 81 7.40 12.30 6.86
N ALA A 82 7.08 12.38 8.16
CA ALA A 82 5.74 12.09 8.67
C ALA A 82 4.63 12.87 7.98
N LYS A 83 4.89 14.14 7.59
CA LYS A 83 3.95 14.93 6.81
C LYS A 83 3.51 14.17 5.54
N ARG A 84 4.48 13.60 4.82
CA ARG A 84 4.22 12.92 3.55
C ARG A 84 3.59 11.55 3.75
N ARG A 85 4.07 10.76 4.71
CA ARG A 85 3.43 9.49 5.13
C ARG A 85 1.95 9.70 5.44
N TYR A 86 1.65 10.70 6.29
CA TYR A 86 0.30 11.07 6.66
C TYR A 86 -0.57 11.47 5.46
N GLU A 87 -0.06 12.33 4.57
CA GLU A 87 -0.80 12.75 3.37
C GLU A 87 -1.16 11.58 2.45
N LEU A 88 -0.18 10.71 2.16
CA LEU A 88 -0.39 9.54 1.31
C LEU A 88 -1.45 8.60 1.89
N MET A 89 -1.32 8.23 3.15
CA MET A 89 -2.30 7.33 3.80
C MET A 89 -3.68 7.98 3.97
N ARG A 90 -3.74 9.30 4.21
CA ARG A 90 -5.01 10.04 4.26
C ARG A 90 -5.68 10.10 2.89
N ASP A 91 -4.91 10.25 1.81
CA ASP A 91 -5.44 10.28 0.45
C ASP A 91 -5.96 8.92 0.00
N TYR A 92 -5.33 7.83 0.45
CA TYR A 92 -5.77 6.45 0.17
C TYR A 92 -7.07 6.06 0.88
N LEU A 93 -7.62 6.88 1.78
CA LEU A 93 -8.97 6.63 2.33
C LEU A 93 -10.06 6.57 1.25
N ASP A 94 -9.82 7.19 0.10
CA ASP A 94 -10.72 7.17 -1.06
C ASP A 94 -10.34 6.08 -2.09
N TYR A 95 -9.24 5.36 -1.89
CA TYR A 95 -8.76 4.31 -2.77
C TYR A 95 -9.60 3.03 -2.61
N GLU A 96 -10.09 2.49 -3.72
CA GLU A 96 -10.88 1.25 -3.73
C GLU A 96 -9.95 0.04 -3.64
N CYS A 97 -10.20 -0.83 -2.65
CA CYS A 97 -9.44 -2.07 -2.48
C CYS A 97 -10.30 -3.21 -1.94
N SER A 98 -9.87 -4.43 -2.23
CA SER A 98 -10.34 -5.62 -1.56
C SER A 98 -9.61 -5.81 -0.23
N HIS A 99 -10.32 -6.36 0.75
CA HIS A 99 -9.75 -6.73 2.04
C HIS A 99 -9.64 -8.25 2.17
N TRP A 100 -8.43 -8.73 2.43
CA TRP A 100 -8.05 -10.15 2.43
C TRP A 100 -7.72 -10.64 3.84
N PRO A 101 -8.72 -10.94 4.68
CA PRO A 101 -8.44 -11.40 6.02
C PRO A 101 -7.94 -12.85 5.98
N GLY A 102 -6.84 -13.16 6.67
CA GLY A 102 -6.28 -14.53 6.66
C GLY A 102 -4.79 -14.67 6.90
N GLY A 103 -4.12 -13.62 7.37
CA GLY A 103 -2.66 -13.62 7.49
C GLY A 103 -1.94 -13.25 6.19
N TRP A 104 -2.69 -12.85 5.16
CA TRP A 104 -2.15 -12.15 4.00
C TRP A 104 -2.01 -10.67 4.35
N VAL A 105 -0.85 -10.09 4.04
CA VAL A 105 -0.63 -8.66 4.16
C VAL A 105 -0.69 -8.07 2.76
N HIS A 106 -1.60 -7.11 2.56
CA HIS A 106 -1.70 -6.38 1.30
C HIS A 106 -0.80 -5.17 1.37
N HIS A 107 0.27 -5.18 0.57
CA HIS A 107 1.17 -4.05 0.43
C HIS A 107 0.57 -3.04 -0.55
N PHE A 108 0.49 -1.77 -0.12
CA PHE A 108 0.02 -0.67 -0.95
C PHE A 108 1.22 0.16 -1.39
N GLU A 109 1.61 -0.02 -2.64
CA GLU A 109 2.62 0.80 -3.29
C GLU A 109 2.01 2.15 -3.70
N PHE A 110 2.76 3.24 -3.48
CA PHE A 110 2.35 4.59 -3.91
C PHE A 110 3.03 5.03 -5.21
N CYS A 111 4.13 4.37 -5.58
CA CYS A 111 5.03 4.80 -6.63
C CYS A 111 4.96 3.86 -7.84
N ASP A 112 4.63 4.38 -9.02
CA ASP A 112 4.55 3.62 -10.27
C ASP A 112 5.92 3.40 -10.94
N TYR A 113 7.01 3.52 -10.18
CA TYR A 113 8.39 3.42 -10.67
C TYR A 113 8.78 4.46 -11.75
N GLU A 114 8.02 5.55 -11.87
CA GLU A 114 8.32 6.68 -12.77
C GLU A 114 8.91 7.86 -11.97
N PRO A 115 10.23 8.11 -12.04
CA PRO A 115 10.90 9.14 -11.24
C PRO A 115 10.32 10.55 -11.35
N GLU A 116 9.80 10.91 -12.52
CA GLU A 116 9.21 12.20 -12.85
C GLU A 116 7.91 12.45 -12.09
N ASN A 117 7.16 11.37 -11.82
CA ASN A 117 5.86 11.39 -11.15
C ASN A 117 5.90 10.77 -9.75
N CYS A 118 7.09 10.56 -9.19
CA CYS A 118 7.26 9.89 -7.91
C CYS A 118 6.56 10.66 -6.77
N PRO A 119 5.69 10.00 -5.98
CA PRO A 119 4.95 10.65 -4.91
C PRO A 119 5.81 11.00 -3.69
N PHE A 120 7.03 10.48 -3.56
CA PHE A 120 7.83 10.59 -2.33
C PHE A 120 8.66 11.87 -2.22
N VAL A 121 8.50 12.83 -3.14
CA VAL A 121 9.41 13.97 -3.33
C VAL A 121 10.77 13.51 -3.88
N SER A 122 11.41 14.35 -4.68
CA SER A 122 12.55 13.98 -5.51
C SER A 122 13.74 13.38 -4.75
N GLU A 123 13.94 13.76 -3.49
CA GLU A 123 15.06 13.34 -2.63
C GLU A 123 14.85 11.97 -1.95
N PHE A 124 13.63 11.45 -1.92
CA PHE A 124 13.29 10.12 -1.38
C PHE A 124 12.92 9.10 -2.47
N CYS A 125 13.08 9.47 -3.75
CA CYS A 125 12.80 8.60 -4.88
C CYS A 125 14.02 7.72 -5.20
N HIS A 126 13.93 6.42 -4.89
CA HIS A 126 14.99 5.45 -5.22
C HIS A 126 14.93 4.97 -6.69
N CYS A 127 13.80 5.15 -7.38
CA CYS A 127 13.64 4.73 -8.78
C CYS A 127 14.64 5.40 -9.74
N LYS A 128 15.16 6.58 -9.37
CA LYS A 128 16.17 7.33 -10.13
C LYS A 128 17.50 6.61 -10.28
N ASP A 129 17.83 5.76 -9.31
CA ASP A 129 19.10 5.07 -9.28
C ASP A 129 19.13 3.89 -10.27
N PHE A 130 17.96 3.37 -10.64
CA PHE A 130 17.83 2.25 -11.60
C PHE A 130 17.89 2.67 -13.06
N VAL A 131 17.65 3.96 -13.39
CA VAL A 131 17.68 4.47 -14.77
C VAL A 131 19.09 4.39 -15.39
N TYR A 132 20.12 4.18 -14.56
CA TYR A 132 21.53 4.17 -14.99
C TYR A 132 22.16 2.77 -15.15
N ASP A 133 21.48 1.69 -14.76
CA ASP A 133 22.09 0.34 -14.78
C ASP A 133 21.76 -0.49 -16.03
N ASP A 134 20.79 -0.09 -16.87
CA ASP A 134 20.29 -0.93 -17.98
C ASP A 134 20.89 -0.60 -19.37
N PHE A 135 21.89 0.29 -19.44
CA PHE A 135 22.56 0.66 -20.72
C PHE A 135 24.07 0.45 -20.76
N ASN A 136 24.67 -0.24 -19.79
CA ASN A 136 26.08 -0.60 -19.88
C ASN A 136 26.22 -2.00 -20.53
N GLU A 137 26.40 -1.95 -21.85
CA GLU A 137 26.60 -3.05 -22.80
C GLU A 137 27.33 -4.28 -22.21
N ASN A 138 26.61 -5.39 -22.03
CA ASN A 138 27.20 -6.72 -22.16
C ASN A 138 26.93 -7.20 -23.60
N PRO A 139 27.96 -7.57 -24.39
CA PRO A 139 27.74 -8.02 -25.76
C PRO A 139 26.91 -9.29 -25.76
N VAL A 140 25.83 -9.28 -26.52
CA VAL A 140 24.97 -10.43 -26.80
C VAL A 140 25.84 -11.58 -27.28
N VAL A 141 26.08 -12.56 -26.42
CA VAL A 141 26.56 -13.87 -26.85
C VAL A 141 25.38 -14.48 -27.63
N LYS A 142 25.58 -14.70 -28.93
CA LYS A 142 24.60 -15.39 -29.76
C LYS A 142 24.59 -16.84 -29.32
N ASP A 143 23.56 -17.24 -28.58
CA ASP A 143 23.31 -18.63 -28.28
C ASP A 143 22.96 -19.37 -29.59
N ASP A 144 23.70 -20.44 -29.83
CA ASP A 144 23.55 -21.38 -30.94
C ASP A 144 22.25 -22.19 -30.73
N ASP A 145 21.29 -22.02 -31.64
CA ASP A 145 19.97 -22.66 -31.69
C ASP A 145 20.05 -24.19 -31.90
N SER A 146 20.61 -24.93 -30.96
CA SER A 146 20.56 -26.40 -30.95
C SER A 146 20.10 -26.95 -29.60
N LEU A 147 18.78 -26.91 -29.38
CA LEU A 147 18.14 -27.75 -28.37
C LEU A 147 17.71 -29.09 -29.00
N PRO A 148 18.19 -30.25 -28.53
CA PRO A 148 17.67 -31.55 -28.95
C PRO A 148 16.32 -31.84 -28.28
N PHE A 149 15.38 -32.36 -29.08
CA PHE A 149 14.06 -32.85 -28.65
C PHE A 149 14.14 -34.04 -27.69
#